data_AF-M7N973-F1
#
_entry.id   AF-M7N973-F1
#
_cell.length_a   1.000
_cell.length_b   1.000
_cell.length_c   1.000
_cell.angle_alpha   90.00
_cell.angle_beta   90.00
_cell.angle_gamma   90.00
#
_symmetry.space_group_name_H-M   'P 1'
#
loop_
_entity.id
_entity.type
_entity.pdbx_description
1 polymer ?
#
loop_
_entity_poly.entity_id
_entity_poly.type
_entity_poly.pdbx_seq_one_letter_code
_entity_poly.pdbx_strand_id
1 'polypeptide(L)' 'MEAVLLMPFLYFPEDKTLYIPAVASLLVCMFLCYLAFRWIKKKSAEQEKATHELEQRILAERNAKQPPSH' A
#
# COMPACT_ATOMS: atom_id res chain seq x y z
N MET A 1 12.32 -41.81 1.04
CA MET A 1 13.39 -40.79 0.91
C MET A 1 12.78 -39.51 0.36
N GLU A 2 11.81 -38.90 1.06
CA GLU A 2 11.05 -37.74 0.53
C GLU A 2 11.00 -36.56 1.53
N ALA A 3 11.35 -36.78 2.81
CA ALA A 3 11.29 -35.75 3.85
C ALA A 3 12.49 -34.80 3.88
N VAL A 4 13.63 -35.18 3.28
CA VAL A 4 14.87 -34.39 3.28
C VAL A 4 14.82 -33.21 2.30
N LEU A 5 14.00 -33.32 1.25
CA LEU A 5 13.85 -32.27 0.23
C LEU A 5 13.03 -31.06 0.71
N LEU A 6 12.24 -31.21 1.78
CA LEU A 6 11.40 -30.13 2.33
C LEU A 6 12.14 -29.24 3.36
N MET A 7 13.37 -29.55 3.73
CA MET A 7 14.11 -28.85 4.80
C MET A 7 15.53 -28.32 4.45
N PRO A 8 15.86 -27.87 3.23
CA PRO A 8 17.17 -27.26 2.96
C PRO A 8 17.31 -25.81 3.47
N PHE A 9 16.26 -25.23 4.06
CA PHE A 9 16.11 -23.76 4.09
C PHE A 9 16.66 -23.06 5.35
N LEU A 10 16.99 -23.80 6.42
CA LEU A 10 17.63 -23.21 7.59
C LEU A 10 19.15 -23.48 7.60
N TYR A 11 19.81 -23.30 6.45
CA TYR A 11 21.27 -23.24 6.41
C TYR A 11 21.70 -21.87 6.94
N PHE A 12 22.23 -21.88 8.16
CA PHE A 12 22.83 -20.73 8.76
C PHE A 12 24.32 -20.72 8.41
N PRO A 13 24.80 -19.80 7.55
CA PRO A 13 26.22 -19.69 7.30
C PRO A 13 26.97 -19.42 8.62
N GLU A 14 28.06 -20.18 8.84
CA GLU A 14 28.98 -19.95 9.96
C GLU A 14 29.56 -18.53 9.91
N ASP A 15 29.85 -18.05 8.69
CA ASP A 15 30.29 -16.69 8.44
C ASP A 15 29.12 -15.72 8.34
N LYS A 16 29.04 -14.80 9.31
CA LYS A 16 27.95 -13.81 9.42
C LYS A 16 27.87 -12.85 8.22
N THR A 17 28.96 -12.69 7.49
CA THR A 17 29.05 -11.86 6.28
C THR A 17 28.15 -12.37 5.15
N LEU A 18 27.86 -13.67 5.12
CA LEU A 18 26.97 -14.26 4.12
C LEU A 18 25.49 -13.88 4.32
N TYR A 19 25.11 -13.31 5.47
CA TYR A 19 23.76 -12.75 5.69
C TYR A 19 23.59 -11.32 5.17
N ILE A 20 24.67 -10.61 4.81
CA ILE A 20 24.62 -9.23 4.33
C ILE A 20 23.64 -9.08 3.15
N PRO A 21 23.62 -9.96 2.14
CA PRO A 21 22.67 -9.88 1.03
C PRO A 21 21.21 -10.02 1.48
N ALA A 22 20.94 -10.87 2.48
CA ALA A 22 19.59 -11.07 3.01
C ALA A 22 19.10 -9.83 3.78
N VAL A 23 19.96 -9.26 4.63
CA VAL A 23 19.65 -8.02 5.36
C VAL A 23 19.48 -6.84 4.40
N ALA A 24 20.34 -6.72 3.39
CA ALA A 24 20.19 -5.70 2.36
C ALA A 24 18.86 -5.83 1.61
N SER A 25 18.48 -7.04 1.22
CA SER A 25 17.19 -7.30 0.54
C SER A 25 16.00 -6.95 1.44
N LEU A 26 16.06 -7.30 2.72
CA LEU A 26 15.03 -6.96 3.71
C LEU A 26 14.89 -5.44 3.84
N LEU A 27 16.01 -4.72 3.96
CA LEU A 27 16.02 -3.25 4.08
C LEU A 27 15.44 -2.58 2.84
N VAL A 28 15.79 -3.06 1.63
CA VAL A 28 15.23 -2.55 0.38
C VAL A 28 13.72 -2.78 0.32
N CYS A 29 13.25 -3.99 0.64
CA CYS A 29 11.81 -4.28 0.69
C CYS A 29 11.07 -3.40 1.70
N MET A 30 11.59 -3.26 2.92
CA MET A 30 11.00 -2.38 3.94
C MET A 30 10.95 -0.93 3.47
N PHE A 31 12.03 -0.45 2.86
CA PHE A 31 12.10 0.91 2.33
C PHE A 31 11.06 1.13 1.23
N LEU A 32 10.93 0.19 0.29
CA LEU A 32 9.91 0.27 -0.77
C LEU A 32 8.49 0.23 -0.20
N CYS A 33 8.20 -0.63 0.77
CA CYS A 33 6.91 -0.66 1.46
C CYS A 33 6.60 0.68 2.15
N TYR A 34 7.58 1.27 2.83
CA TYR A 34 7.43 2.56 3.47
C TYR A 34 7.11 3.66 2.44
N LEU A 35 7.85 3.70 1.33
CA LEU A 35 7.61 4.67 0.25
C LEU A 35 6.24 4.47 -0.40
N ALA A 36 5.84 3.23 -0.69
CA ALA A 36 4.53 2.91 -1.24
C ALA A 36 3.41 3.36 -0.31
N PHE A 37 3.52 3.06 0.99
CA PHE A 37 2.54 3.49 2.00
C PHE A 37 2.42 5.02 2.07
N ARG A 38 3.56 5.72 2.07
CA ARG A 38 3.60 7.19 2.06
C ARG A 38 2.99 7.76 0.78
N TRP A 39 3.24 7.14 -0.37
CA TRP A 39 2.69 7.58 -1.66
C TRP A 39 1.18 7.39 -1.72
N ILE A 40 0.67 6.24 -1.29
CA ILE A 40 -0.76 5.94 -1.20
C ILE A 40 -1.46 6.93 -0.27
N LYS A 41 -0.92 7.19 0.93
CA LYS A 41 -1.52 8.17 1.86
C LYS A 41 -1.60 9.58 1.26
N LYS A 42 -0.56 10.03 0.56
CA LYS A 42 -0.59 11.33 -0.11
C LYS A 42 -1.66 11.35 -1.21
N LYS A 43 -1.74 10.31 -2.03
CA LYS A 43 -2.75 10.22 -3.10
C LYS A 43 -4.18 10.12 -2.57
N SER A 44 -4.39 9.44 -1.44
CA SER A 44 -5.70 9.35 -0.80
C SER A 44 -6.23 10.73 -0.40
N ALA A 45 -5.38 11.60 0.17
CA ALA A 45 -5.79 12.95 0.57
C ALA A 45 -6.12 13.86 -0.63
N GLU A 46 -5.47 13.66 -1.77
CA GLU A 46 -5.79 14.37 -3.02
C GLU A 46 -7.14 13.89 -3.61
N GLN A 47 -7.40 12.57 -3.56
CA GLN A 47 -8.64 11.99 -4.06
C GLN A 47 -9.85 12.40 -3.22
N GLU A 48 -9.71 12.46 -1.90
CA GLU A 48 -10.80 12.85 -0.99
C GLU A 48 -11.33 14.26 -1.30
N LYS A 49 -10.44 15.22 -1.57
CA LYS A 49 -10.83 16.58 -1.94
C LYS A 49 -11.56 16.65 -3.28
N ALA A 50 -11.05 15.94 -4.29
CA ALA A 50 -11.67 15.92 -5.61
C ALA A 50 -13.06 15.29 -5.59
N THR A 51 -13.25 14.23 -4.80
CA THR A 51 -14.56 13.59 -4.61
C THR A 51 -15.53 14.51 -3.89
N HIS A 52 -15.09 15.20 -2.84
CA HIS A 52 -15.94 16.14 -2.09
C HIS A 52 -16.49 17.28 -2.97
N GLU A 53 -15.66 17.86 -3.85
CA GLU A 53 -16.10 18.91 -4.77
C GLU A 53 -17.11 18.38 -5.80
N LEU A 54 -16.91 17.16 -6.30
CA LEU A 54 -17.84 16.48 -7.20
C LEU A 54 -19.18 16.19 -6.52
N GLU A 55 -19.16 15.68 -5.30
CA GLU A 55 -20.36 15.42 -4.50
C GLU A 55 -21.16 16.71 -4.27
N GLN A 56 -20.49 17.80 -3.87
CA GLN A 56 -21.15 19.09 -3.65
C GLN A 56 -21.81 19.63 -4.91
N ARG A 57 -21.18 19.48 -6.08
CA ARG A 57 -21.77 19.89 -7.37
C ARG A 57 -22.99 19.06 -7.72
N ILE A 58 -22.92 17.74 -7.56
CA ILE A 58 -24.05 16.83 -7.83
C ILE A 58 -25.22 17.10 -6.87
N LEU A 59 -24.94 17.37 -5.59
CA LEU A 59 -25.95 17.77 -4.60
C LEU A 59 -26.60 19.11 -4.94
N ALA A 60 -25.80 20.11 -5.32
CA ALA A 60 -26.31 21.41 -5.74
C ALA A 60 -27.21 21.31 -6.99
N GLU A 61 -26.82 20.52 -7.99
CA GLU A 61 -27.64 20.27 -9.17
C GLU A 61 -28.92 19.50 -8.86
N ARG A 62 -28.88 18.50 -7.96
CA ARG A 62 -30.07 17.77 -7.52
C ARG A 62 -31.05 18.67 -6.79
N ASN A 63 -30.58 19.49 -5.85
CA ASN A 63 -31.42 20.44 -5.12
C ASN A 63 -32.02 21.50 -6.06
N ALA A 64 -31.28 21.95 -7.08
CA ALA A 64 -31.79 22.88 -8.08
C ALA A 64 -32.84 22.26 -9.03
N LYS A 65 -32.77 20.94 -9.26
CA LYS A 65 -33.73 20.21 -10.10
C LYS A 65 -34.95 19.66 -9.36
N GLN A 66 -34.99 19.71 -8.03
CA GLN A 66 -36.13 19.25 -7.25
C GLN A 66 -37.07 20.45 -6.99
N PRO A 67 -38.19 20.61 -7.74
CA PRO A 67 -39.21 21.59 -7.38
C PRO A 67 -39.79 21.24 -6.00
N PRO A 68 -40.24 22.24 -5.21
CA PRO A 68 -40.81 21.98 -3.89
C PRO A 68 -41.96 20.98 -4.02
N SER A 69 -41.80 19.81 -3.41
CA SER A 69 -42.86 18.83 -3.23
C SER A 69 -43.80 19.38 -2.17
N HIS A 70 -44.86 20.03 -2.60
CA HIS A 70 -45.98 20.45 -1.75
C HIS A 70 -47.24 19.67 -2.12
#